data_AF-A0A7C4M4B9-F1
#
_entry.id   AF-A0A7C4M4B9-F1
#
_cell.length_a   1.000
_cell.length_b   1.000
_cell.length_c   1.000
_cell.angle_alpha   90.00
_cell.angle_beta   90.00
_cell.angle_gamma   90.00
#
_symmetry.space_group_name_H-M   'P 1'
#
loop_
_entity.id
_entity.type
_entity.pdbx_description
1 polymer ?
#
loop_
_entity_poly.entity_id
_entity_poly.type
_entity_poly.pdbx_seq_one_letter_code
_entity_poly.pdbx_strand_id
1 'polypeptide(L)'
;MEEAKLKKIAELREILEERIKSLEAEIEGLRIILEFVNNLLLEKSFKRAEEMIPTKVSEVVAPIAQPQIMESSRIIPLKTSSGELLANIYVEDRNLRVVPETGKKFDVNVPPFEAFLVEKVLNKMRELDQEAVRKGELTPEEAISYEVKKDGSIIKEIFIQNVTPQRERELRSAIRWTLEKMYEKIKSSS
;
A
#
# COMPACT_ATOMS: atom_id res chain seq x y z
N MET A 1 31.12 4.01 -37.74
CA MET A 1 29.82 3.44 -37.28
C MET A 1 29.64 3.57 -35.77
N GLU A 2 30.70 3.44 -34.97
CA GLU A 2 30.63 3.56 -33.50
C GLU A 2 30.42 4.99 -32.99
N GLU A 3 31.06 6.01 -33.58
CA GLU A 3 30.84 7.41 -33.18
C GLU A 3 29.38 7.88 -33.36
N ALA A 4 28.72 7.43 -34.44
CA ALA A 4 27.30 7.72 -34.67
C ALA A 4 26.38 7.04 -33.64
N LYS A 5 26.79 5.88 -33.10
CA LYS A 5 26.08 5.21 -32.01
C LYS A 5 26.29 5.94 -30.69
N LEU A 6 27.53 6.35 -30.39
CA LEU A 6 27.86 7.12 -29.20
C LEU A 6 27.11 8.45 -29.16
N LYS A 7 27.01 9.15 -30.29
CA LYS A 7 26.24 10.40 -30.40
C LYS A 7 24.76 10.19 -30.11
N LYS A 8 24.14 9.15 -30.68
CA LYS A 8 22.74 8.78 -30.41
C LYS A 8 22.49 8.44 -28.93
N ILE A 9 23.44 7.76 -28.28
CA ILE A 9 23.33 7.41 -26.86
C ILE A 9 23.38 8.69 -26.00
N ALA A 10 24.25 9.63 -26.34
CA ALA A 10 24.31 10.92 -25.66
C ALA A 10 23.02 11.73 -25.83
N GLU A 11 22.47 11.79 -27.04
CA GLU A 11 21.17 12.44 -27.32
C GLU A 11 20.02 11.79 -26.54
N LEU A 12 19.96 10.47 -26.49
CA LEU A 12 18.94 9.75 -25.70
C LEU A 12 19.08 10.03 -24.20
N ARG A 13 20.32 10.09 -23.70
CA ARG A 13 20.58 10.42 -22.30
C ARG A 13 20.07 11.82 -21.96
N GLU A 14 20.35 12.80 -22.81
CA GLU A 14 19.90 14.18 -22.62
C GLU A 14 18.37 14.28 -22.59
N ILE A 15 17.69 13.63 -23.53
CA ILE A 15 16.21 13.56 -23.56
C ILE A 15 15.65 12.95 -22.27
N LEU A 16 16.28 11.88 -21.76
CA LEU A 16 15.85 11.23 -20.52
C LEU A 16 16.09 12.13 -19.31
N GLU A 17 17.25 12.79 -19.22
CA GLU A 17 17.57 13.72 -18.14
C GLU A 17 16.61 14.93 -18.11
N GLU A 18 16.27 15.50 -19.27
CA GLU A 18 15.26 16.56 -19.36
C GLU A 18 13.86 16.08 -18.94
N ARG A 19 13.46 14.87 -19.37
CA ARG A 19 12.15 14.32 -19.00
C ARG A 19 12.04 14.04 -17.51
N ILE A 20 13.10 13.51 -16.91
CA ILE A 20 13.17 13.29 -15.45
C ILE A 20 13.00 14.63 -14.73
N LYS A 21 13.76 15.66 -15.13
CA LYS A 21 13.69 16.98 -14.51
C LYS A 21 12.30 17.62 -14.62
N SER A 22 11.63 17.47 -15.76
CA SER A 22 10.23 17.93 -15.94
C SER A 22 9.29 17.23 -14.98
N LEU A 23 9.37 15.90 -14.90
CA LEU A 23 8.51 15.10 -14.03
C LEU A 23 8.76 15.40 -12.55
N GLU A 24 10.00 15.63 -12.14
CA GLU A 24 10.34 16.04 -10.78
C GLU A 24 9.70 17.40 -10.43
N ALA A 25 9.75 18.38 -11.35
CA ALA A 25 9.10 19.67 -11.16
C ALA A 25 7.57 19.56 -11.11
N GLU A 26 6.97 18.70 -11.93
CA GLU A 26 5.53 18.40 -11.88
C GLU A 26 5.14 17.80 -10.53
N ILE A 27 5.92 16.84 -10.02
CA ILE A 27 5.71 16.22 -8.70
C ILE A 27 5.83 17.27 -7.59
N GLU A 28 6.84 18.14 -7.64
CA GLU A 28 7.03 19.21 -6.65
C GLU A 28 5.82 20.16 -6.63
N GLY A 29 5.36 20.59 -7.81
CA GLY A 29 4.16 21.44 -7.93
C GLY A 29 2.91 20.77 -7.36
N LEU A 30 2.69 19.49 -7.68
CA LEU A 30 1.55 18.72 -7.16
C LEU A 30 1.60 18.58 -5.63
N ARG A 31 2.80 18.41 -5.04
CA ARG A 31 2.99 18.36 -3.59
C ARG A 31 2.62 19.68 -2.92
N ILE A 32 2.99 20.81 -3.50
CA ILE A 32 2.63 22.15 -2.98
C ILE A 32 1.11 22.34 -3.01
N ILE A 33 0.46 21.97 -4.12
CA ILE A 33 -1.00 22.06 -4.24
C ILE A 33 -1.68 21.15 -3.21
N LEU A 34 -1.17 19.93 -3.02
CA LEU A 34 -1.68 19.00 -2.03
C LEU A 34 -1.57 19.57 -0.61
N GLU A 35 -0.43 20.16 -0.26
CA GLU A 35 -0.25 20.80 1.05
C GLU A 35 -1.24 21.95 1.25
N PHE A 36 -1.45 22.77 0.22
CA PHE A 36 -2.45 23.84 0.25
C PHE A 36 -3.87 23.31 0.48
N VAL A 37 -4.26 22.25 -0.22
CA VAL A 37 -5.56 21.59 -0.05
C VAL A 37 -5.72 21.05 1.38
N ASN A 38 -4.70 20.39 1.92
CA ASN A 38 -4.71 19.87 3.29
C ASN A 38 -4.88 20.99 4.32
N ASN A 39 -4.17 22.11 4.16
CA ASN A 39 -4.31 23.28 5.01
C ASN A 39 -5.74 23.84 4.98
N LEU A 40 -6.35 23.94 3.79
CA LEU A 40 -7.74 24.38 3.66
C LEU A 40 -8.74 23.41 4.32
N LEU A 41 -8.49 22.10 4.23
CA LEU A 41 -9.31 21.08 4.89
C LEU A 41 -9.17 21.16 6.41
N LEU A 42 -7.95 21.39 6.91
CA LEU A 42 -7.70 21.65 8.33
C LEU A 42 -8.48 22.88 8.78
N GLU A 43 -8.34 24.03 8.13
CA GLU A 43 -9.10 25.25 8.48
C GLU A 43 -10.63 25.02 8.50
N LYS A 44 -11.16 24.27 7.53
CA LYS A 44 -12.60 23.95 7.48
C LYS A 44 -13.03 22.91 8.52
N SER A 45 -12.17 21.97 8.89
CA SER A 45 -12.45 20.98 9.93
C SER A 45 -12.39 21.60 11.33
N PHE A 46 -11.48 22.55 11.58
CA PHE A 46 -11.43 23.31 12.83
C PHE A 46 -12.67 24.21 13.01
N LYS A 47 -13.18 24.85 11.95
CA LYS A 47 -14.44 25.59 12.02
C LYS A 47 -15.67 24.72 12.32
N ARG A 48 -15.59 23.41 12.10
CA ARG A 48 -16.66 22.45 12.43
C ARG A 48 -16.53 21.86 13.84
N ALA A 49 -15.37 22.06 14.49
CA ALA A 49 -15.08 21.53 15.82
C ALA A 49 -15.34 22.55 16.96
N GLU A 50 -15.52 23.84 16.67
CA GLU A 50 -15.84 24.85 17.69
C GLU A 50 -17.26 24.72 18.28
N GLU A 51 -18.14 23.87 17.72
CA GLU A 51 -19.48 23.61 18.27
C GLU A 51 -19.55 22.43 19.24
N MET A 52 -18.44 21.74 19.56
CA MET A 52 -18.45 20.64 20.53
C MET A 52 -17.22 20.64 21.44
N ILE A 53 -17.36 21.23 22.62
CA ILE A 53 -16.58 20.92 23.82
C ILE A 53 -17.59 20.38 24.87
N PRO A 54 -17.25 19.47 25.82
CA PRO A 54 -15.90 19.32 26.37
C PRO A 54 -15.37 17.92 26.80
N THR A 55 -14.04 17.90 27.03
CA THR A 55 -13.22 17.02 27.90
C THR A 55 -12.95 15.57 27.44
N LYS A 56 -11.72 15.02 27.45
CA LYS A 56 -10.64 15.14 28.45
C LYS A 56 -9.28 14.61 27.90
N VAL A 57 -8.22 15.35 28.24
CA VAL A 57 -6.77 15.04 28.41
C VAL A 57 -5.88 14.43 27.30
N SER A 58 -4.84 15.22 27.02
CA SER A 58 -3.58 14.97 26.31
C SER A 58 -2.75 13.79 26.81
N GLU A 59 -1.98 13.21 25.88
CA GLU A 59 -0.55 13.02 26.09
C GLU A 59 0.20 13.20 24.76
N VAL A 60 1.19 14.10 24.78
CA VAL A 60 2.10 14.47 23.69
C VAL A 60 3.44 13.81 23.96
N VAL A 61 3.96 12.98 23.04
CA VAL A 61 5.42 12.79 22.85
C VAL A 61 5.76 12.09 21.52
N ALA A 62 6.63 12.77 20.75
CA ALA A 62 7.56 12.33 19.71
C ALA A 62 7.04 11.78 18.34
N PRO A 63 7.49 12.36 17.20
CA PRO A 63 7.08 11.95 15.87
C PRO A 63 7.88 10.71 15.43
N ILE A 64 7.27 9.55 15.53
CA ILE A 64 7.74 8.35 14.82
C ILE A 64 7.00 8.35 13.48
N ALA A 65 7.77 8.44 12.40
CA ALA A 65 7.37 8.42 11.00
C ALA A 65 5.98 7.82 10.77
N GLN A 66 4.95 8.67 10.67
CA GLN A 66 3.66 8.27 10.15
C GLN A 66 3.87 7.98 8.65
N PRO A 67 3.53 6.79 8.14
CA PRO A 67 3.45 6.60 6.71
C PRO A 67 2.40 7.58 6.21
N GLN A 68 2.80 8.50 5.33
CA GLN A 68 1.96 9.54 4.75
C GLN A 68 0.66 8.90 4.23
N ILE A 69 -0.42 9.09 4.99
CA ILE A 69 -1.75 8.64 4.60
C ILE A 69 -2.26 9.70 3.62
N MET A 70 -2.12 9.45 2.32
CA MET A 70 -2.66 10.32 1.27
C MET A 70 -4.19 10.26 1.32
N GLU A 71 -4.84 11.43 1.47
CA GLU A 71 -6.25 11.59 1.83
C GLU A 71 -7.27 11.17 0.74
N SER A 72 -6.83 10.65 -0.41
CA SER A 72 -7.68 10.00 -1.44
C SER A 72 -7.83 8.48 -1.26
N SER A 73 -7.08 7.88 -0.33
CA SER A 73 -7.11 6.45 -0.08
C SER A 73 -8.37 6.04 0.68
N ARG A 74 -9.11 5.05 0.15
CA ARG A 74 -10.15 4.37 0.94
C ARG A 74 -9.46 3.49 1.97
N ILE A 75 -9.55 3.87 3.24
CA ILE A 75 -9.02 3.10 4.37
C ILE A 75 -10.07 2.09 4.83
N ILE A 76 -9.68 0.82 4.91
CA ILE A 76 -10.52 -0.29 5.34
C ILE A 76 -9.83 -0.97 6.53
N PRO A 77 -10.35 -0.81 7.76
CA PRO A 77 -9.79 -1.49 8.92
C PRO A 77 -10.09 -2.99 8.89
N LEU A 78 -9.07 -3.81 9.11
CA LEU A 78 -9.18 -5.24 9.34
C LEU A 78 -9.20 -5.51 10.84
N LYS A 79 -10.37 -5.92 11.34
CA LYS A 79 -10.58 -6.25 12.74
C LYS A 79 -10.84 -7.74 12.93
N THR A 80 -10.56 -8.29 14.10
CA THR A 80 -11.02 -9.63 14.49
C THR A 80 -12.54 -9.67 14.66
N SER A 81 -13.10 -10.87 14.80
CA SER A 81 -14.46 -11.06 15.30
C SER A 81 -14.75 -10.37 16.64
N SER A 82 -13.74 -10.23 17.51
CA SER A 82 -13.84 -9.51 18.79
C SER A 82 -13.69 -7.98 18.68
N GLY A 83 -13.51 -7.44 17.46
CA GLY A 83 -13.38 -6.00 17.21
C GLY A 83 -11.95 -5.45 17.31
N GLU A 84 -10.95 -6.31 17.53
CA GLU A 84 -9.56 -5.90 17.69
C GLU A 84 -8.92 -5.57 16.35
N LEU A 85 -8.28 -4.38 16.23
CA LEU A 85 -7.64 -3.95 14.99
C LEU A 85 -6.35 -4.75 14.74
N LEU A 86 -6.24 -5.31 13.53
CA LEU A 86 -5.10 -6.11 13.09
C LEU A 86 -4.24 -5.36 12.07
N ALA A 87 -4.88 -4.69 11.12
CA ALA A 87 -4.23 -3.96 10.03
C ALA A 87 -5.20 -2.97 9.39
N ASN A 88 -4.67 -2.03 8.63
CA ASN A 88 -5.44 -1.17 7.73
C ASN A 88 -5.10 -1.51 6.28
N ILE A 89 -6.13 -1.65 5.43
CA ILE A 89 -5.96 -1.70 3.98
C ILE A 89 -6.21 -0.29 3.44
N TYR A 90 -5.26 0.22 2.67
CA TYR A 90 -5.33 1.44 1.89
C TYR A 90 -5.58 1.04 0.44
N VAL A 91 -6.73 1.42 -0.11
CA VAL A 91 -7.07 1.20 -1.52
C VAL A 91 -6.93 2.53 -2.25
N GLU A 92 -6.13 2.53 -3.32
CA GLU A 92 -5.89 3.69 -4.19
C GLU A 92 -5.84 3.20 -5.64
N ASP A 93 -6.75 3.67 -6.48
CA ASP A 93 -6.93 3.20 -7.86
C ASP A 93 -7.03 1.67 -7.97
N ARG A 94 -5.98 1.02 -8.50
CA ARG A 94 -5.84 -0.45 -8.61
C ARG A 94 -4.78 -1.02 -7.67
N ASN A 95 -4.37 -0.23 -6.68
CA ASN A 95 -3.37 -0.59 -5.70
C ASN A 95 -4.03 -0.88 -4.35
N LEU A 96 -3.56 -1.94 -3.71
CA LEU A 96 -3.98 -2.37 -2.39
C LEU A 96 -2.73 -2.45 -1.51
N ARG A 97 -2.70 -1.65 -0.46
CA ARG A 97 -1.61 -1.60 0.51
C ARG A 97 -2.12 -2.01 1.87
N VAL A 98 -1.55 -3.04 2.48
CA VAL A 98 -1.92 -3.53 3.81
C VAL A 98 -0.81 -3.21 4.79
N VAL A 99 -1.16 -2.50 5.85
CA VAL A 99 -0.23 -2.13 6.91
C VAL A 99 -0.74 -2.70 8.23
N PRO A 100 -0.02 -3.63 8.87
CA PRO A 100 -0.34 -4.10 10.22
C PRO A 100 -0.47 -2.95 11.23
N GLU A 101 -1.37 -3.13 12.20
CA GLU A 101 -1.57 -2.17 13.28
C GLU A 101 -0.34 -2.08 14.17
N THR A 102 -0.11 -0.90 14.77
CA THR A 102 1.05 -0.68 15.63
C THR A 102 1.03 -1.67 16.80
N GLY A 103 2.15 -2.37 17.01
CA GLY A 103 2.26 -3.42 18.03
C GLY A 103 1.87 -4.82 17.58
N LYS A 104 1.27 -4.99 16.38
CA LYS A 104 1.01 -6.31 15.79
C LYS A 104 2.19 -6.79 14.96
N LYS A 105 2.99 -7.68 15.55
CA LYS A 105 4.17 -8.29 14.91
C LYS A 105 3.78 -9.59 14.21
N PHE A 106 3.28 -9.49 12.98
CA PHE A 106 3.01 -10.66 12.16
C PHE A 106 4.29 -11.18 11.53
N ASP A 107 4.73 -12.37 11.94
CA ASP A 107 5.90 -13.03 11.37
C ASP A 107 5.48 -13.88 10.15
N VAL A 108 6.18 -13.72 9.02
CA VAL A 108 5.88 -14.46 7.77
C VAL A 108 5.96 -15.98 7.93
N ASN A 109 6.71 -16.48 8.91
CA ASN A 109 6.86 -17.91 9.19
C ASN A 109 5.69 -18.47 10.01
N VAL A 110 4.82 -17.62 10.55
CA VAL A 110 3.64 -18.08 11.29
C VAL A 110 2.55 -18.50 10.29
N PRO A 111 2.11 -19.77 10.32
CA PRO A 111 1.04 -20.22 9.43
C PRO A 111 -0.26 -19.46 9.76
N PRO A 112 -1.09 -19.13 8.75
CA PRO A 112 -1.08 -19.67 7.39
C PRO A 112 -0.48 -18.71 6.33
N PHE A 113 0.37 -17.75 6.71
CA PHE A 113 0.82 -16.69 5.79
C PHE A 113 1.35 -17.22 4.46
N GLU A 114 2.43 -18.01 4.48
CA GLU A 114 3.05 -18.55 3.26
C GLU A 114 2.10 -19.50 2.52
N ALA A 115 1.65 -20.56 3.20
CA ALA A 115 0.90 -21.66 2.58
C ALA A 115 -0.51 -21.28 2.09
N PHE A 116 -1.09 -20.18 2.57
CA PHE A 116 -2.41 -19.73 2.14
C PHE A 116 -2.35 -18.40 1.38
N LEU A 117 -1.88 -17.32 2.02
CA LEU A 117 -1.96 -16.00 1.41
C LEU A 117 -1.02 -15.90 0.21
N VAL A 118 0.23 -16.37 0.35
CA VAL A 118 1.21 -16.31 -0.73
C VAL A 118 0.91 -17.38 -1.78
N GLU A 119 0.93 -18.65 -1.41
CA GLU A 119 0.85 -19.75 -2.36
C GLU A 119 -0.54 -19.90 -3.01
N LYS A 120 -1.61 -19.94 -2.21
CA LYS A 120 -2.95 -20.28 -2.73
C LYS A 120 -3.73 -19.11 -3.29
N VAL A 121 -3.44 -17.90 -2.84
CA VAL A 121 -4.17 -16.69 -3.23
C VAL A 121 -3.33 -15.88 -4.20
N LEU A 122 -2.22 -15.31 -3.75
CA LEU A 122 -1.44 -14.35 -4.54
C LEU A 122 -0.73 -15.00 -5.74
N ASN A 123 -0.05 -16.13 -5.53
CA ASN A 123 0.63 -16.85 -6.63
C ASN A 123 -0.38 -17.40 -7.64
N LYS A 124 -1.49 -17.98 -7.17
CA LYS A 124 -2.56 -18.45 -8.06
C LYS A 124 -3.12 -17.34 -8.96
N MET A 125 -3.36 -16.14 -8.41
CA MET A 125 -3.80 -14.99 -9.22
C MET A 125 -2.72 -14.56 -10.22
N ARG A 126 -1.45 -14.54 -9.81
CA ARG A 126 -0.32 -14.20 -10.67
C ARG A 126 -0.14 -15.20 -11.81
N GLU A 127 -0.26 -16.50 -11.54
CA GLU A 127 -0.13 -17.57 -12.53
C GLU A 127 -1.23 -17.47 -13.60
N LEU A 128 -2.47 -17.21 -13.19
CA LEU A 128 -3.59 -17.00 -14.11
C LEU A 128 -3.34 -15.79 -15.03
N ASP A 129 -2.86 -14.67 -14.47
CA ASP A 129 -2.54 -13.48 -15.27
C ASP A 129 -1.34 -13.73 -16.20
N GLN A 130 -0.31 -14.43 -15.74
CA GLN A 130 0.83 -14.80 -16.59
C GLN A 130 0.42 -15.68 -17.75
N GLU A 131 -0.54 -16.60 -17.55
CA GLU A 131 -1.08 -17.41 -18.63
C GLU A 131 -1.88 -16.56 -19.63
N ALA A 132 -2.72 -15.64 -19.15
CA ALA A 132 -3.46 -14.70 -19.99
C ALA A 132 -2.51 -13.79 -20.79
N VAL A 133 -1.40 -13.34 -20.19
CA VAL A 133 -0.35 -12.59 -20.88
C VAL A 133 0.32 -13.42 -21.98
N ARG A 134 0.63 -14.69 -21.71
CA ARG A 134 1.19 -15.61 -22.73
C ARG A 134 0.23 -15.84 -23.90
N LYS A 135 -1.08 -15.81 -23.65
CA LYS A 135 -2.14 -15.93 -24.66
C LYS A 135 -2.41 -14.61 -25.40
N GLY A 136 -1.85 -13.49 -24.95
CA GLY A 136 -2.11 -12.16 -25.50
C GLY A 136 -3.47 -11.57 -25.08
N GLU A 137 -4.12 -12.14 -24.07
CA GLU A 137 -5.42 -11.69 -23.54
C GLU A 137 -5.28 -10.59 -22.48
N LEU A 138 -4.07 -10.43 -21.93
CA LEU A 138 -3.72 -9.43 -20.92
C LEU A 138 -2.35 -8.82 -21.24
N THR A 139 -2.15 -7.53 -21.01
CA THR A 139 -0.82 -6.92 -21.15
C THR A 139 0.04 -7.22 -19.91
N PRO A 140 1.38 -7.29 -20.03
CA PRO A 140 2.25 -7.49 -18.87
C PRO A 140 2.08 -6.43 -17.77
N GLU A 141 1.72 -5.20 -18.14
CA GLU A 141 1.51 -4.07 -17.23
C GLU A 141 0.20 -4.18 -16.45
N GLU A 142 -0.76 -4.95 -16.94
CA GLU A 142 -2.05 -5.17 -16.29
C GLU A 142 -2.07 -6.44 -15.41
N ALA A 143 -1.03 -7.26 -15.47
CA ALA A 143 -0.89 -8.45 -14.64
C ALA A 143 -0.72 -8.07 -13.17
N ILE A 144 -1.35 -8.83 -12.28
CA ILE A 144 -1.24 -8.64 -10.84
C ILE A 144 0.22 -8.81 -10.38
N SER A 145 0.70 -7.84 -9.61
CA SER A 145 1.99 -7.91 -8.93
C SER A 145 1.79 -7.74 -7.44
N TYR A 146 2.71 -8.27 -6.64
CA TYR A 146 2.70 -8.05 -5.20
C TYR A 146 4.11 -8.05 -4.63
N GLU A 147 4.30 -7.30 -3.55
CA GLU A 147 5.51 -7.20 -2.76
C GLU A 147 5.16 -7.30 -1.26
N VAL A 148 5.94 -8.08 -0.50
CA VAL A 148 5.82 -8.14 0.96
C VAL A 148 7.07 -7.49 1.55
N LYS A 149 6.91 -6.27 2.07
CA LYS A 149 7.97 -5.57 2.79
C LYS A 149 8.03 -6.06 4.23
N LYS A 150 9.22 -6.45 4.65
CA LYS A 150 9.49 -7.05 5.96
C LYS A 150 10.71 -6.43 6.61
N ASP A 151 10.69 -6.44 7.92
CA ASP A 151 11.81 -6.06 8.80
C ASP A 151 12.23 -7.33 9.55
N GLY A 152 13.30 -7.95 9.07
CA GLY A 152 13.61 -9.34 9.38
C GLY A 152 12.50 -10.29 8.88
N SER A 153 11.81 -10.93 9.81
CA SER A 153 10.66 -11.81 9.54
C SER A 153 9.30 -11.13 9.74
N ILE A 154 9.28 -9.90 10.28
CA ILE A 154 8.04 -9.20 10.60
C ILE A 154 7.53 -8.43 9.40
N ILE A 155 6.26 -8.67 9.03
CA ILE A 155 5.57 -7.97 7.96
C ILE A 155 5.40 -6.50 8.37
N LYS A 156 5.91 -5.59 7.53
CA LYS A 156 5.68 -4.15 7.64
C LYS A 156 4.57 -3.70 6.71
N GLU A 157 4.55 -4.25 5.51
CA GLU A 157 3.60 -3.85 4.47
C GLU A 157 3.43 -4.96 3.44
N ILE A 158 2.21 -5.13 2.94
CA ILE A 158 1.92 -5.94 1.75
C ILE A 158 1.38 -4.99 0.69
N PHE A 159 2.05 -4.88 -0.44
CA PHE A 159 1.65 -4.03 -1.55
C PHE A 159 1.23 -4.90 -2.73
N ILE A 160 0.06 -4.65 -3.32
CA ILE A 160 -0.51 -5.41 -4.43
C ILE A 160 -0.98 -4.42 -5.49
N GLN A 161 -0.60 -4.61 -6.74
CA GLN A 161 -0.96 -3.72 -7.85
C GLN A 161 -1.88 -4.43 -8.85
N ASN A 162 -2.53 -3.65 -9.71
CA ASN A 162 -3.43 -4.11 -10.76
C ASN A 162 -4.66 -4.90 -10.26
N VAL A 163 -5.09 -4.61 -9.04
CA VAL A 163 -6.26 -5.22 -8.40
C VAL A 163 -7.55 -4.74 -9.07
N THR A 164 -8.41 -5.68 -9.47
CA THR A 164 -9.78 -5.39 -9.95
C THR A 164 -10.77 -5.38 -8.78
N PRO A 165 -11.94 -4.73 -8.89
CA PRO A 165 -12.91 -4.69 -7.78
C PRO A 165 -13.37 -6.07 -7.28
N GLN A 166 -13.40 -7.07 -8.16
CA GLN A 166 -13.69 -8.45 -7.78
C GLN A 166 -12.54 -9.04 -6.93
N ARG A 167 -11.30 -8.86 -7.38
CA ARG A 167 -10.10 -9.32 -6.67
C ARG A 167 -9.89 -8.58 -5.35
N GLU A 168 -10.23 -7.31 -5.27
CA GLU A 168 -10.15 -6.53 -4.02
C GLU A 168 -10.95 -7.21 -2.89
N ARG A 169 -12.18 -7.65 -3.18
CA ARG A 169 -13.04 -8.34 -2.20
C ARG A 169 -12.45 -9.67 -1.75
N GLU A 170 -11.88 -10.42 -2.69
CA GLU A 170 -11.24 -11.71 -2.43
C GLU A 170 -9.97 -11.53 -1.59
N LEU A 171 -9.08 -10.62 -2.01
CA LEU A 171 -7.85 -10.28 -1.30
C LEU A 171 -8.15 -9.76 0.11
N ARG A 172 -9.12 -8.85 0.26
CA ARG A 172 -9.53 -8.35 1.57
C ARG A 172 -9.96 -9.49 2.50
N SER A 173 -10.75 -10.43 1.99
CA SER A 173 -11.25 -11.58 2.77
C SER A 173 -10.10 -12.53 3.14
N ALA A 174 -9.23 -12.85 2.18
CA ALA A 174 -8.08 -13.72 2.38
C ALA A 174 -7.07 -13.13 3.37
N ILE A 175 -6.73 -11.84 3.22
CA ILE A 175 -5.79 -11.14 4.09
C ILE A 175 -6.36 -11.05 5.51
N ARG A 176 -7.64 -10.69 5.67
CA ARG A 176 -8.31 -10.67 6.97
C ARG A 176 -8.20 -12.02 7.65
N TRP A 177 -8.59 -13.10 6.97
CA TRP A 177 -8.57 -14.44 7.53
C TRP A 177 -7.16 -14.87 7.94
N THR A 178 -6.16 -14.56 7.10
CA THR A 178 -4.75 -14.88 7.36
C THR A 178 -4.26 -14.17 8.62
N LEU A 179 -4.44 -12.85 8.70
CA LEU A 179 -4.00 -12.07 9.86
C LEU A 179 -4.76 -12.47 11.13
N GLU A 180 -6.04 -12.79 11.04
CA GLU A 180 -6.83 -13.29 12.18
C GLU A 180 -6.28 -14.62 12.69
N LYS A 181 -5.95 -15.57 11.81
CA LYS A 181 -5.35 -16.86 12.20
C LYS A 181 -3.93 -16.73 12.74
N MET A 182 -3.11 -15.85 12.18
CA MET A 182 -1.79 -15.56 12.73
C MET A 182 -1.93 -14.93 14.13
N TYR A 183 -2.88 -14.02 14.30
CA TYR A 183 -3.14 -13.35 15.57
C TYR A 183 -3.61 -14.32 16.66
N GLU A 184 -4.52 -15.25 16.32
CA GLU A 184 -4.95 -16.33 17.22
C GLU A 184 -3.75 -17.17 17.71
N LYS A 185 -2.81 -17.50 16.81
CA LYS A 185 -1.62 -18.28 17.17
C LYS A 185 -0.68 -17.52 18.08
N ILE A 186 -0.40 -16.26 17.77
CA ILE A 186 0.44 -15.39 18.62
C ILE A 186 -0.16 -15.27 20.03
N LYS A 187 -1.48 -15.09 20.13
CA LYS A 187 -2.18 -15.01 21.42
C LYS A 187 -2.23 -16.35 22.15
N SER A 188 -2.31 -17.48 21.44
CA SER A 188 -2.29 -18.82 22.05
C SER A 188 -0.91 -19.26 22.53
N SER A 189 0.15 -18.63 22.04
CA SER A 189 1.54 -18.91 22.40
C SER A 189 2.13 -17.89 23.38
N SER A 190 1.33 -16.92 23.83
CA SER A 190 1.64 -15.97 24.90
C SER A 190 0.90 -16.36 26.17
#